data_AF-A0A2V1B7U0-F1
#
_entry.id   AF-A0A2V1B7U0-F1
#
_cell.length_a   1.000
_cell.length_b   1.000
_cell.length_c   1.000
_cell.angle_alpha   90.00
_cell.angle_beta   90.00
_cell.angle_gamma   90.00
#
_symmetry.space_group_name_H-M   'P 1'
#
loop_
_entity.id
_entity.type
_entity.pdbx_description
1 polymer ?
#
loop_
_entity_poly.entity_id
_entity_poly.type
_entity_poly.pdbx_seq_one_letter_code
_entity_poly.pdbx_strand_id
1 'polypeptide(L)'
;MLALSMDMDKLVAETILGHSTDDQKRITAHWIKIAFKCFELGDYASLMSIVSSIRSLFPARYNRSLQLFFELLEPDKQYAVLRQVIHDHEPPCVPAIGIYVVHLNFVRKQNLAAGELMGYHSEGMQFIDFQSARIIHQLQRF
;
A
#
# COMPACT_ATOMS: atom_id res chain seq x y z
N MET A 1 9.21 -8.47 6.96
CA MET A 1 8.71 -7.56 5.90
C MET A 1 8.14 -6.26 6.49
N LEU A 2 7.20 -6.29 7.45
CA LEU A 2 6.68 -5.06 8.07
C LEU A 2 7.74 -4.21 8.79
N ALA A 3 8.68 -4.84 9.51
CA ALA A 3 9.80 -4.12 10.14
C ALA A 3 10.64 -3.36 9.12
N LEU A 4 10.95 -3.97 7.97
CA LEU A 4 11.71 -3.32 6.89
C LEU A 4 10.98 -2.10 6.32
N SER A 5 9.66 -2.18 6.15
CA SER A 5 8.85 -1.04 5.69
C SER A 5 8.88 0.10 6.71
N MET A 6 8.79 -0.21 8.01
CA MET A 6 8.92 0.79 9.09
C MET A 6 10.32 1.41 9.13
N ASP A 7 11.37 0.60 8.95
CA ASP A 7 12.75 1.08 8.91
C ASP A 7 12.99 2.00 7.70
N MET A 8 12.40 1.67 6.54
CA MET A 8 12.42 2.53 5.35
C MET A 8 11.68 3.85 5.58
N ASP A 9 10.49 3.82 6.18
CA ASP A 9 9.72 5.03 6.51
C ASP A 9 10.53 5.97 7.39
N LYS A 10 11.16 5.40 8.42
CA LYS A 10 12.02 6.10 9.38
C LYS A 10 13.26 6.66 8.70
N LEU A 11 13.95 5.87 7.89
CA LEU A 11 15.14 6.30 7.15
C LEU A 11 14.84 7.50 6.25
N VAL A 12 13.72 7.48 5.52
CA VAL A 12 13.29 8.59 4.66
C VAL A 12 13.05 9.85 5.50
N ALA A 13 12.34 9.70 6.63
CA ALA A 13 12.01 10.83 7.50
C ALA A 13 13.26 11.46 8.14
N GLU A 14 14.15 10.64 8.69
CA GLU A 14 15.38 11.09 9.35
C GLU A 14 16.34 11.76 8.34
N THR A 15 16.50 11.18 7.16
CA THR A 15 17.40 11.75 6.13
C THR A 15 16.89 13.08 5.60
N ILE A 16 15.57 13.25 5.45
CA ILE A 16 14.98 14.54 5.08
C ILE A 16 15.17 15.54 6.23
N LEU A 17 14.65 15.25 7.42
CA LEU A 17 14.59 16.22 8.53
C LEU A 17 15.95 16.59 9.12
N GLY A 18 16.97 15.73 9.00
CA GLY A 18 18.29 15.95 9.58
C GLY A 18 19.14 17.05 8.95
N HIS A 19 18.68 17.68 7.86
CA HIS A 19 19.47 18.64 7.08
C HIS A 19 18.84 20.04 7.00
N SER A 20 19.62 21.00 6.49
CA SER A 20 19.16 22.36 6.22
C SER A 20 17.97 22.39 5.24
N THR A 21 17.19 23.47 5.21
CA THR A 21 15.99 23.57 4.35
C THR A 21 16.29 23.40 2.85
N ASP A 22 17.44 23.85 2.37
CA ASP A 22 17.80 23.68 0.95
C ASP A 22 18.27 22.26 0.65
N ASP A 23 18.97 21.63 1.58
CA ASP A 23 19.34 20.22 1.48
C ASP A 23 18.11 19.31 1.56
N GLN A 24 17.13 19.63 2.42
CA GLN A 24 15.83 18.94 2.51
C GLN A 24 15.14 18.83 1.15
N LYS A 25 15.11 19.92 0.37
CA LYS A 25 14.52 19.91 -0.98
C LYS A 25 15.27 18.96 -1.91
N ARG A 26 16.61 18.99 -1.88
CA ARG A 26 17.47 18.13 -2.72
C ARG A 26 17.33 16.66 -2.35
N ILE A 27 17.33 16.35 -1.05
CA ILE A 27 17.15 14.99 -0.52
C ILE A 27 15.75 14.47 -0.84
N THR A 28 14.71 15.30 -0.67
CA THR A 28 13.34 14.94 -1.06
C THR A 28 13.26 14.65 -2.57
N ALA A 29 13.88 15.47 -3.41
CA ALA A 29 13.96 15.23 -4.85
C ALA A 29 14.71 13.93 -5.19
N HIS A 30 15.71 13.56 -4.41
CA HIS A 30 16.41 12.28 -4.55
C HIS A 30 15.51 11.10 -4.18
N TRP A 31 14.79 11.17 -3.05
CA TRP A 31 13.82 10.14 -2.66
C TRP A 31 12.69 9.96 -3.68
N ILE A 32 12.24 11.04 -4.32
CA ILE A 32 11.27 10.95 -5.42
C ILE A 32 11.86 10.14 -6.60
N LYS A 33 13.13 10.34 -6.95
CA LYS A 33 13.79 9.53 -8.00
C LYS A 33 13.89 8.05 -7.60
N ILE A 34 14.16 7.77 -6.31
CA ILE A 34 14.17 6.40 -5.79
C ILE A 34 12.76 5.79 -5.88
N ALA A 35 11.71 6.54 -5.52
CA ALA A 35 10.32 6.09 -5.65
C ALA A 35 9.97 5.72 -7.10
N PHE A 36 10.38 6.51 -8.09
CA PHE A 36 10.26 6.12 -9.50
C PHE A 36 10.97 4.81 -9.80
N LYS A 37 12.17 4.60 -9.26
CA LYS A 37 12.88 3.35 -9.49
C LYS A 37 12.20 2.15 -8.83
N CYS A 38 11.66 2.31 -7.62
CA CYS A 38 10.84 1.29 -6.97
C CYS A 38 9.62 0.93 -7.82
N PHE A 39 8.95 1.93 -8.40
CA PHE A 39 7.82 1.69 -9.30
C PHE A 39 8.22 0.90 -10.56
N GLU A 40 9.33 1.28 -11.22
CA GLU A 40 9.84 0.56 -12.39
C GLU A 40 10.22 -0.89 -12.08
N LEU A 41 10.75 -1.15 -10.88
CA LEU A 41 11.18 -2.48 -10.44
C LEU A 41 10.04 -3.33 -9.86
N GLY A 42 8.82 -2.81 -9.79
CA GLY A 42 7.70 -3.49 -9.13
C GLY A 42 7.86 -3.62 -7.62
N ASP A 43 8.73 -2.82 -6.97
CA ASP A 43 8.86 -2.77 -5.51
C ASP A 43 7.83 -1.80 -4.90
N TYR A 44 6.58 -2.26 -4.88
CA TYR A 44 5.46 -1.48 -4.37
C TYR A 44 5.49 -1.31 -2.85
N ALA A 45 6.16 -2.21 -2.13
CA ALA A 45 6.36 -2.09 -0.68
C ALA A 45 7.23 -0.87 -0.35
N SER A 46 8.41 -0.76 -0.97
CA SER A 46 9.31 0.38 -0.76
C SER A 46 8.74 1.68 -1.32
N LEU A 47 8.05 1.61 -2.48
CA LEU A 47 7.33 2.76 -3.04
C LEU A 47 6.31 3.32 -2.04
N MET A 48 5.46 2.45 -1.48
CA MET A 48 4.44 2.85 -0.50
C MET A 48 5.08 3.52 0.72
N SER A 49 6.18 2.95 1.23
CA SER A 49 6.93 3.49 2.35
C SER A 49 7.47 4.90 2.10
N ILE A 50 8.23 5.07 1.01
CA ILE A 50 8.84 6.37 0.66
C ILE A 50 7.76 7.43 0.47
N VAL A 51 6.72 7.13 -0.32
CA VAL A 51 5.69 8.09 -0.67
C VAL A 51 4.84 8.47 0.54
N SER A 52 4.52 7.52 1.42
CA SER A 52 3.77 7.78 2.65
C SER A 52 4.57 8.65 3.62
N SER A 53 5.88 8.39 3.77
CA SER A 53 6.78 9.20 4.59
C SER A 53 6.84 10.65 4.09
N ILE A 54 7.06 10.85 2.78
CA ILE A 54 7.07 12.21 2.18
C ILE A 54 5.72 12.92 2.34
N ARG A 55 4.60 12.22 2.14
CA ARG A 55 3.25 12.78 2.30
C ARG A 55 3.02 13.27 3.73
N SER A 56 3.49 12.52 4.73
CA SER A 56 3.38 12.89 6.15
C SER A 56 4.23 14.12 6.50
N LEU A 57 5.39 14.29 5.86
CA LEU A 57 6.29 15.42 6.13
C LEU A 57 5.83 16.71 5.46
N PHE A 58 5.23 16.60 4.27
CA PHE A 58 4.91 17.77 3.44
C PHE A 58 3.48 17.74 2.88
N PRO A 59 2.44 17.81 3.74
CA PRO A 59 1.03 17.61 3.35
C PRO A 59 0.45 18.66 2.39
N ALA A 60 1.16 19.76 2.11
CA ALA A 60 0.68 20.86 1.27
C ALA A 60 1.61 21.19 0.09
N ARG A 61 2.66 20.40 -0.14
CA ARG A 61 3.70 20.72 -1.14
C ARG A 61 3.97 19.53 -2.04
N TYR A 62 3.34 19.53 -3.19
CA TYR A 62 3.43 18.41 -4.12
C TYR A 62 3.89 18.91 -5.48
N ASN A 63 5.03 18.38 -5.93
CA ASN A 63 5.36 18.46 -7.33
C ASN A 63 4.48 17.47 -8.12
N ARG A 64 4.33 17.71 -9.42
CA ARG A 64 3.48 16.91 -10.31
C ARG A 64 3.82 15.41 -10.26
N SER A 65 5.09 15.08 -10.07
CA SER A 65 5.59 13.69 -9.99
C SER A 65 5.08 12.95 -8.76
N LEU A 66 5.07 13.58 -7.58
CA LEU A 66 4.53 12.98 -6.35
C LEU A 66 3.02 12.80 -6.43
N GLN A 67 2.32 13.72 -7.10
CA GLN A 67 0.87 13.66 -7.24
C GLN A 67 0.41 12.39 -7.96
N LEU A 68 1.14 11.95 -8.99
CA LEU A 68 0.89 10.67 -9.66
C LEU A 68 1.00 9.48 -8.70
N PHE A 69 2.03 9.45 -7.84
CA PHE A 69 2.15 8.40 -6.84
C PHE A 69 1.09 8.50 -5.76
N PHE A 70 0.58 9.69 -5.46
CA PHE A 70 -0.49 9.80 -4.50
C PHE A 70 -1.80 9.24 -5.01
N GLU A 71 -2.15 9.56 -6.25
CA GLU A 71 -3.33 9.01 -6.91
C GLU A 71 -3.21 7.48 -7.03
N LEU A 72 -2.01 6.97 -7.35
CA LEU A 72 -1.75 5.53 -7.39
C LEU A 72 -1.95 4.87 -6.01
N LEU A 73 -1.43 5.49 -4.95
CA LEU A 73 -1.42 4.97 -3.58
C LEU A 73 -2.58 5.52 -2.73
N GLU A 74 -3.66 5.96 -3.38
CA GLU A 74 -4.82 6.50 -2.70
C GLU A 74 -5.52 5.37 -1.92
N PRO A 75 -5.81 5.53 -0.61
CA PRO A 75 -6.49 4.50 0.18
C PRO A 75 -7.95 4.26 -0.24
N ASP A 76 -8.50 5.05 -1.16
CA ASP A 76 -9.85 4.88 -1.68
C ASP A 76 -10.08 3.45 -2.19
N LYS A 77 -11.26 2.90 -1.87
CA LYS A 77 -11.65 1.52 -2.17
C LYS A 77 -10.55 0.51 -1.84
N GLN A 78 -9.91 0.71 -0.68
CA GLN A 78 -8.86 -0.15 -0.12
C GLN A 78 -7.58 -0.21 -1.00
N TYR A 79 -7.23 0.87 -1.70
CA TYR A 79 -6.15 0.93 -2.68
C TYR A 79 -6.48 0.24 -4.02
N ALA A 80 -7.69 0.42 -4.54
CA ALA A 80 -8.16 -0.29 -5.75
C ALA A 80 -7.24 -0.09 -6.97
N VAL A 81 -6.76 1.14 -7.19
CA VAL A 81 -5.86 1.47 -8.31
C VAL A 81 -4.55 0.71 -8.20
N LEU A 82 -3.88 0.79 -7.05
CA LEU A 82 -2.64 0.05 -6.80
C LEU A 82 -2.84 -1.47 -6.92
N ARG A 83 -3.93 -2.02 -6.36
CA ARG A 83 -4.20 -3.47 -6.47
C ARG A 83 -4.36 -3.91 -7.92
N GLN A 84 -5.00 -3.12 -8.77
CA GLN A 84 -5.13 -3.42 -10.20
C GLN A 84 -3.75 -3.40 -10.88
N VAL A 85 -2.94 -2.37 -10.60
CA VAL A 85 -1.58 -2.27 -11.15
C VAL A 85 -0.73 -3.48 -10.76
N ILE A 86 -0.77 -3.91 -9.48
CA ILE A 86 -0.03 -5.09 -9.01
C ILE A 86 -0.56 -6.38 -9.65
N HIS A 87 -1.88 -6.50 -9.80
CA HIS A 87 -2.51 -7.67 -10.42
C HIS A 87 -2.02 -7.89 -11.87
N ASP A 88 -1.91 -6.80 -12.62
CA ASP A 88 -1.51 -6.81 -14.03
C ASP A 88 0.02 -6.87 -14.21
N HIS A 89 0.80 -6.69 -13.14
CA HIS A 89 2.25 -6.74 -13.17
C HIS A 89 2.77 -8.18 -13.26
N GLU A 90 3.58 -8.49 -14.28
CA GLU A 90 4.22 -9.81 -14.42
C GLU A 90 5.29 -10.00 -13.33
N PRO A 91 5.30 -11.12 -12.58
CA PRO A 91 6.34 -11.37 -11.58
C PRO A 91 7.76 -11.30 -12.20
N PRO A 92 8.76 -10.82 -11.44
CA PRO A 92 8.75 -10.56 -10.00
C PRO A 92 8.25 -9.15 -9.62
N CYS A 93 7.44 -9.04 -8.56
CA CYS A 93 7.12 -7.75 -7.92
C CYS A 93 6.94 -7.94 -6.41
N VAL A 94 7.14 -6.88 -5.63
CA VAL A 94 7.04 -6.91 -4.16
C VAL A 94 5.81 -6.12 -3.73
N PRO A 95 4.67 -6.78 -3.46
CA PRO A 95 3.45 -6.09 -3.04
C PRO A 95 3.59 -5.49 -1.64
N ALA A 96 2.98 -4.32 -1.44
CA ALA A 96 2.79 -3.75 -0.10
C ALA A 96 1.73 -4.58 0.67
N ILE A 97 2.15 -5.58 1.46
CA ILE A 97 1.26 -6.53 2.17
C ILE A 97 0.12 -5.83 2.93
N GLY A 98 0.37 -4.66 3.50
CA GLY A 98 -0.64 -3.87 4.22
C GLY A 98 -1.93 -3.63 3.43
N ILE A 99 -1.86 -3.43 2.11
CA ILE A 99 -3.06 -3.19 1.28
C ILE A 99 -3.95 -4.43 1.18
N TYR A 100 -3.34 -5.63 1.16
CA TYR A 100 -4.07 -6.89 1.13
C TYR A 100 -4.72 -7.18 2.48
N VAL A 101 -4.06 -6.83 3.58
CA VAL A 101 -4.65 -6.90 4.92
C VAL A 101 -5.86 -5.97 5.06
N VAL A 102 -5.77 -4.75 4.53
CA VAL A 102 -6.91 -3.81 4.50
C VAL A 102 -8.06 -4.39 3.66
N HIS A 103 -7.76 -4.96 2.49
CA HIS A 103 -8.76 -5.56 1.62
C HIS A 103 -9.44 -6.80 2.26
N LEU A 104 -8.67 -7.70 2.86
CA LEU A 104 -9.19 -8.86 3.59
C LEU A 104 -10.11 -8.44 4.75
N ASN A 105 -9.72 -7.41 5.51
CA ASN A 105 -10.55 -6.89 6.59
C ASN A 105 -11.87 -6.31 6.08
N PHE A 106 -11.86 -5.65 4.92
CA PHE A 106 -13.08 -5.14 4.30
C PHE A 106 -14.02 -6.27 3.88
N VAL A 107 -13.52 -7.28 3.16
CA VAL A 107 -14.29 -8.46 2.74
C VAL A 107 -14.87 -9.19 3.95
N ARG A 108 -14.07 -9.40 4.99
CA ARG A 108 -14.52 -10.06 6.22
C ARG A 108 -15.69 -9.33 6.87
N LYS A 109 -15.62 -7.99 6.95
CA LYS A 109 -16.73 -7.18 7.51
C LYS A 109 -18.01 -7.32 6.67
N GLN A 110 -17.90 -7.35 5.35
CA GLN A 110 -19.06 -7.56 4.47
C GLN A 110 -19.67 -8.94 4.65
N ASN A 111 -18.84 -9.98 4.73
CA ASN A 111 -19.31 -11.35 4.94
C ASN A 111 -20.01 -11.50 6.30
N LEU A 112 -19.48 -10.89 7.35
CA LEU A 112 -20.13 -10.88 8.68
C LEU A 112 -21.50 -10.19 8.62
N ALA A 113 -21.57 -8.99 8.03
CA ALA A 113 -22.83 -8.25 7.89
C ALA A 113 -23.87 -9.01 7.04
N ALA A 114 -23.44 -9.68 5.97
CA ALA A 114 -24.32 -10.51 5.16
C ALA A 114 -24.83 -11.73 5.95
N GLY A 115 -23.97 -12.36 6.75
CA GLY A 115 -24.35 -13.46 7.64
C GLY A 115 -25.39 -13.06 8.68
N GLU A 116 -25.23 -11.88 9.29
CA GLU A 116 -26.18 -11.31 10.25
C GLU A 116 -27.55 -11.04 9.60
N LEU A 117 -27.58 -10.41 8.42
CA LEU A 117 -28.82 -10.09 7.70
C LEU A 117 -29.62 -11.33 7.29
N MET A 118 -28.93 -12.41 6.97
CA MET A 118 -29.53 -13.66 6.52
C MET A 118 -29.97 -14.56 7.69
N GLY A 119 -29.84 -14.09 8.94
CA GLY A 119 -30.27 -14.84 10.13
C GLY A 119 -29.45 -16.10 10.39
N TYR A 120 -28.22 -16.19 9.86
CA TYR A 120 -27.32 -17.31 10.07
C TYR A 120 -26.72 -17.26 11.49
N HIS A 121 -27.55 -17.50 12.49
CA HIS A 121 -27.17 -17.79 13.89
C HIS A 121 -27.11 -19.30 14.16
N SER A 122 -27.22 -20.15 13.14
CA SER A 122 -27.21 -21.60 13.31
C SER A 122 -25.78 -22.12 13.40
N GLU A 123 -25.40 -22.56 14.61
CA GLU A 123 -24.20 -23.37 14.86
C GLU A 123 -24.11 -24.48 13.80
N GLY A 124 -23.06 -24.46 12.98
CA GLY A 124 -22.75 -25.52 12.01
C GLY A 124 -22.77 -25.12 10.52
N MET A 125 -23.20 -23.90 10.15
CA MET A 125 -23.17 -23.48 8.75
C MET A 125 -21.80 -22.91 8.36
N GLN A 126 -21.02 -23.68 7.59
CA GLN A 126 -19.72 -23.23 7.07
C GLN A 126 -19.92 -22.36 5.83
N PHE A 127 -19.68 -21.05 5.95
CA PHE A 127 -19.60 -20.15 4.81
C PHE A 127 -18.22 -20.29 4.15
N ILE A 128 -18.19 -20.64 2.86
CA ILE A 128 -16.94 -20.66 2.11
C ILE A 128 -16.64 -19.23 1.62
N ASP A 129 -15.65 -18.58 2.24
CA ASP A 129 -15.21 -17.24 1.87
C ASP A 129 -14.32 -17.27 0.61
N PHE A 130 -14.96 -17.37 -0.55
CA PHE A 130 -14.28 -17.36 -1.84
C PHE A 130 -13.54 -16.04 -2.11
N GLN A 131 -14.00 -14.91 -1.56
CA GLN A 131 -13.38 -13.60 -1.80
C GLN A 131 -12.03 -13.52 -1.06
N SER A 132 -11.98 -13.89 0.22
CA SER A 132 -10.71 -13.95 0.95
C SER A 132 -9.75 -14.96 0.33
N ALA A 133 -10.23 -16.14 -0.10
CA ALA A 133 -9.41 -17.14 -0.78
C ALA A 133 -8.77 -16.59 -2.06
N ARG A 134 -9.51 -15.82 -2.87
CA ARG A 134 -8.97 -15.16 -4.07
C ARG A 134 -7.88 -14.14 -3.74
N ILE A 135 -8.07 -13.34 -2.68
CA ILE A 135 -7.07 -12.34 -2.26
C ILE A 135 -5.78 -13.04 -1.79
N ILE A 136 -5.90 -14.12 -1.01
CA ILE A 136 -4.75 -14.91 -0.56
C ILE A 136 -4.02 -15.55 -1.75
N HIS A 137 -4.78 -16.12 -2.70
CA HIS A 137 -4.21 -16.72 -3.90
C HIS A 137 -3.44 -15.70 -4.74
N GLN A 138 -3.96 -14.48 -4.90
CA GLN A 138 -3.24 -13.39 -5.58
C GLN A 138 -1.92 -13.07 -4.86
N LEU A 139 -1.92 -13.04 -3.52
CA LEU A 139 -0.70 -12.77 -2.76
C LEU A 139 0.36 -13.87 -2.94
N GLN A 140 -0.06 -15.13 -3.07
CA GLN A 140 0.84 -16.28 -3.29
C GLN A 140 1.52 -16.31 -4.66
N ARG A 141 1.05 -15.51 -5.62
CA ARG A 141 1.68 -15.39 -6.95
C ARG A 141 3.05 -14.70 -6.90
N PHE A 142 3.33 -13.97 -5.83
CA PHE A 142 4.53 -13.16 -5.63
C PHE A 142 5.41 -13.77 -4.54
#